data_AF-A0A2W2FM27-F1
#
_entry.id   AF-A0A2W2FM27-F1
#
_cell.length_a   1.000
_cell.length_b   1.000
_cell.length_c   1.000
_cell.angle_alpha   90.00
_cell.angle_beta   90.00
_cell.angle_gamma   90.00
#
_symmetry.space_group_name_H-M   'P 1'
#
loop_
_entity.id
_entity.type
_entity.pdbx_description
1 polymer ?
#
loop_
_entity_poly.entity_id
_entity_poly.type
_entity_poly.pdbx_seq_one_letter_code
_entity_poly.pdbx_strand_id
1 'polypeptide(L)'
;MFFLVMLLLGAVFTTTTVGGVLVGLVGTGVLVGVLARKYAKMADRTVIRFSPLGVELEDGSGFRARLAWGDITRVGEVQTRMASPRTIGRPGGMRVRAGAMHSLGLIGWGERAVPQRIPARMRQQLAAVPVDQRTGRPEVSIPLGAIDPAWQNGDMGNWVARYRPDLMQVGA
;
A
#
# COMPACT_ATOMS: atom_id res chain seq x y z
N MET A 1 -5.03 13.45 19.54
CA MET A 1 -5.39 12.60 20.70
C MET A 1 -4.16 12.09 21.44
N PHE A 2 -3.26 11.30 20.81
CA PHE A 2 -2.04 10.81 21.48
C PHE A 2 -1.12 11.93 22.00
N PHE A 3 -0.93 12.99 21.20
CA PHE A 3 -0.21 14.21 21.60
C PHE A 3 -0.83 14.88 22.85
N LEU A 4 -2.16 14.99 22.90
CA LEU A 4 -2.88 15.56 24.06
C LEU A 4 -2.75 14.69 25.31
N VAL A 5 -2.79 13.36 25.17
CA VAL A 5 -2.62 12.42 26.29
C VAL A 5 -1.18 12.46 26.82
N MET A 6 -0.17 12.52 25.95
CA MET A 6 1.23 12.68 26.37
C MET A 6 1.51 14.09 26.93
N LEU A 7 0.86 15.13 26.42
CA LEU A 7 0.96 16.49 26.95
C LEU A 7 0.34 16.59 28.35
N LEU A 8 -0.82 15.95 28.59
CA LEU A 8 -1.44 15.85 29.91
C LEU A 8 -0.60 15.01 30.88
N LEU A 9 -0.10 13.84 30.47
CA LEU A 9 0.79 13.01 31.31
C LEU A 9 2.10 13.72 31.64
N GLY A 10 2.70 14.39 30.65
CA GLY A 10 3.92 15.16 30.86
C GLY A 10 3.68 16.38 31.75
N ALA A 11 2.58 17.13 31.57
CA ALA A 11 2.23 18.27 32.43
C ALA A 11 1.95 17.87 33.88
N VAL A 12 1.36 16.69 34.12
CA VAL A 12 1.13 16.14 35.47
C VAL A 12 2.43 15.73 36.15
N PHE A 13 3.38 15.14 35.42
CA PHE A 13 4.66 14.68 35.98
C PHE A 13 5.75 15.76 36.08
N THR A 14 5.69 16.82 35.27
CA THR A 14 6.72 17.88 35.24
C THR A 14 6.26 19.20 35.87
N THR A 15 5.01 19.29 36.33
CA THR A 15 4.39 20.49 36.92
C THR A 15 4.45 21.76 36.06
N THR A 16 4.89 21.64 34.81
CA THR A 16 5.11 22.76 33.89
C THR A 16 4.63 22.41 32.49
N THR A 17 3.97 23.37 31.84
CA THR A 17 3.40 23.23 30.49
C THR A 17 4.47 22.90 29.44
N VAL A 18 5.70 23.39 29.65
CA VAL A 18 6.85 23.14 28.77
C VAL A 18 7.28 21.68 28.81
N GLY A 19 7.32 21.05 29.98
CA GLY A 19 7.67 19.63 30.12
C GLY A 19 6.64 18.69 29.46
N GLY A 20 5.35 19.05 29.54
CA GLY A 20 4.28 18.36 28.81
C GLY A 20 4.47 18.38 27.28
N VAL A 21 4.80 19.54 26.73
CA VAL A 21 5.04 19.70 25.28
C VAL A 21 6.22 18.87 24.81
N LEU A 22 7.33 18.84 25.56
CA LEU A 22 8.52 18.06 25.21
C LEU A 22 8.24 16.55 25.19
N VAL A 23 7.55 16.02 26.21
CA VAL A 23 7.18 14.60 26.26
C VAL A 23 6.22 14.24 25.12
N GLY A 24 5.25 15.11 24.83
CA GLY A 24 4.33 14.95 23.70
C GLY A 24 5.04 14.88 22.34
N LEU A 25 6.01 15.76 22.11
CA LEU A 25 6.83 15.77 20.90
C LEU A 25 7.67 14.51 20.76
N VAL A 26 8.38 14.12 21.82
CA VAL A 26 9.24 12.93 21.82
C VAL A 26 8.42 11.66 21.59
N GLY A 27 7.31 11.48 22.32
CA GLY A 27 6.45 10.31 22.17
C GLY A 27 5.81 10.21 20.79
N THR A 28 5.38 11.33 20.22
CA THR A 28 4.86 11.37 18.85
C THR A 28 5.95 11.06 17.83
N GLY A 29 7.15 11.64 18.00
CA GLY A 29 8.29 11.38 17.14
C GLY A 29 8.72 9.91 17.13
N VAL A 30 8.78 9.27 18.31
CA VAL A 30 9.08 7.83 18.43
C VAL A 30 8.01 6.99 17.72
N LEU A 31 6.72 7.30 17.92
CA LEU A 31 5.64 6.54 17.30
C LEU A 31 5.68 6.66 15.77
N VAL A 32 5.86 7.88 15.25
CA VAL A 32 6.00 8.16 13.81
C VAL A 32 7.22 7.44 13.26
N GLY A 33 8.36 7.48 13.97
CA GLY A 33 9.59 6.80 13.57
C GLY A 33 9.44 5.28 13.49
N VAL A 34 8.76 4.66 14.47
CA VAL A 34 8.49 3.21 14.46
C VAL A 34 7.56 2.83 13.30
N LEU A 35 6.52 3.62 13.05
CA LEU A 35 5.60 3.39 11.93
C LEU A 35 6.32 3.52 10.59
N ALA A 36 7.12 4.59 10.41
CA ALA A 36 7.91 4.84 9.22
C ALA A 36 8.90 3.70 8.97
N ARG A 37 9.61 3.23 10.01
CA ARG A 37 10.57 2.12 9.88
C ARG A 37 9.90 0.79 9.54
N LYS A 38 8.71 0.54 10.09
CA LYS A 38 7.93 -0.66 9.77
C LYS A 38 7.39 -0.60 8.34
N TYR A 39 6.98 0.59 7.89
CA TYR A 39 6.56 0.83 6.51
C TYR A 39 7.73 0.64 5.55
N ALA A 40 8.88 1.24 5.82
CA ALA A 40 10.11 1.06 5.04
C ALA A 40 10.47 -0.42 4.91
N LYS A 41 10.46 -1.19 6.01
CA LYS A 41 10.71 -2.64 5.97
C LYS A 41 9.70 -3.45 5.14
N MET A 42 8.45 -2.99 5.00
CA MET A 42 7.45 -3.65 4.15
C MET A 42 7.64 -3.26 2.67
N ALA A 43 7.99 -2.00 2.41
CA ALA A 43 8.32 -1.52 1.06
C ALA A 43 9.61 -2.17 0.53
N ASP A 44 10.65 -2.30 1.36
CA ASP A 44 11.95 -2.90 1.01
C ASP A 44 11.86 -4.36 0.51
N ARG A 45 10.74 -5.04 0.76
CA ARG A 45 10.52 -6.42 0.32
C ARG A 45 9.52 -6.56 -0.82
N THR A 46 9.00 -5.44 -1.33
CA THR A 46 8.16 -5.45 -2.53
C THR A 46 9.05 -5.15 -3.73
N VAL A 47 9.19 -6.12 -4.62
CA VAL A 47 10.00 -5.99 -5.84
C VAL A 47 9.05 -5.94 -7.03
N ILE A 48 9.13 -4.88 -7.81
CA ILE A 48 8.47 -4.78 -9.11
C ILE A 48 9.50 -4.96 -10.21
N ARG A 49 9.24 -5.91 -11.11
CA ARG A 49 10.09 -6.21 -12.25
C ARG A 49 9.36 -5.87 -13.53
N PHE A 50 9.98 -5.02 -14.34
CA PHE A 50 9.53 -4.70 -15.69
C PHE A 50 10.33 -5.56 -16.67
N SER A 51 9.63 -6.16 -17.62
CA SER A 51 10.22 -6.98 -18.67
C SER A 51 9.48 -6.77 -19.99
N PRO A 52 10.02 -7.24 -21.12
CA PRO A 52 9.30 -7.21 -22.39
C PRO A 52 7.98 -8.01 -22.38
N LEU A 53 7.80 -8.94 -21.45
CA LEU A 53 6.58 -9.74 -21.33
C LEU A 53 5.50 -9.00 -20.53
N GLY A 54 5.87 -8.13 -19.61
CA GLY A 54 4.94 -7.48 -18.70
C GLY A 54 5.58 -6.98 -17.41
N VAL A 55 4.72 -6.77 -16.42
CA VAL A 55 5.07 -6.31 -15.09
C VAL A 55 4.76 -7.41 -14.08
N GLU A 56 5.75 -7.71 -13.23
CA GLU A 56 5.63 -8.65 -12.13
C GLU A 56 5.83 -7.90 -10.81
N LEU A 57 4.99 -8.18 -9.82
CA LEU A 57 5.14 -7.73 -8.46
C LEU A 57 5.27 -8.97 -7.57
N GLU A 58 6.30 -8.98 -6.73
CA GLU A 58 6.48 -9.95 -5.67
C GLU A 58 6.65 -9.22 -4.35
N ASP A 59 5.85 -9.60 -3.34
CA ASP A 59 6.01 -9.07 -1.99
C ASP A 59 6.81 -10.02 -1.09
N GLY A 60 7.29 -9.48 0.04
CA GLY A 60 8.06 -10.25 1.02
C GLY A 60 7.27 -11.33 1.77
N SER A 61 5.97 -11.47 1.49
CA SER A 61 5.09 -12.50 2.07
C SER A 61 4.79 -13.64 1.08
N GLY A 62 5.31 -13.58 -0.15
CA GLY A 62 5.11 -14.57 -1.20
C GLY A 62 3.86 -14.33 -2.04
N PHE A 63 3.23 -13.16 -1.94
CA PHE A 63 2.23 -12.72 -2.90
C PHE A 63 2.92 -12.35 -4.20
N ARG A 64 2.44 -12.89 -5.32
CA ARG A 64 2.93 -12.57 -6.66
C ARG A 64 1.78 -12.19 -7.57
N ALA A 65 1.97 -11.11 -8.31
CA ALA A 65 1.06 -10.61 -9.33
C ALA A 65 1.83 -10.46 -10.65
N ARG A 66 1.27 -10.96 -11.75
CA ARG A 66 1.85 -10.82 -13.08
C ARG A 66 0.80 -10.28 -14.04
N LEU A 67 1.16 -9.20 -14.72
CA LEU A 67 0.36 -8.56 -15.77
C LEU A 67 1.17 -8.52 -17.05
N ALA A 68 0.72 -9.22 -18.08
CA ALA A 68 1.31 -9.06 -19.41
C ALA A 68 0.89 -7.72 -20.00
N TRP A 69 1.74 -7.10 -20.82
CA TRP A 69 1.46 -5.76 -21.38
C TRP A 69 0.14 -5.70 -22.13
N GLY A 70 -0.20 -6.74 -22.91
CA GLY A 70 -1.46 -6.81 -23.66
C GLY A 70 -2.70 -7.00 -22.79
N ASP A 71 -2.54 -7.44 -21.55
CA ASP A 71 -3.66 -7.70 -20.63
C ASP A 71 -3.93 -6.53 -19.67
N ILE A 72 -3.11 -5.47 -19.71
CA ILE A 72 -3.35 -4.25 -18.94
C ILE A 72 -4.55 -3.52 -19.54
N THR A 73 -5.54 -3.15 -18.75
CA THR A 73 -6.74 -2.48 -19.26
C THR A 73 -6.68 -0.97 -19.05
N ARG A 74 -6.08 -0.53 -17.95
CA ARG A 74 -6.00 0.90 -17.59
C ARG A 74 -4.91 1.19 -16.58
N VAL A 75 -4.51 2.46 -16.53
CA VAL A 75 -3.88 3.07 -15.34
C VAL A 75 -4.99 3.65 -14.48
N GLY A 76 -4.99 3.35 -13.19
CA GLY A 76 -6.06 3.80 -12.30
C GLY A 76 -5.70 3.72 -10.83
N GLU A 77 -6.63 4.15 -9.99
CA GLU A 77 -6.48 4.11 -8.53
C GLU A 77 -6.51 2.66 -8.03
N VAL A 78 -5.41 2.23 -7.43
CA VAL A 78 -5.26 0.91 -6.82
C VAL A 78 -5.41 1.07 -5.31
N GLN A 79 -6.43 0.41 -4.75
CA GLN A 79 -6.60 0.30 -3.31
C GLN A 79 -5.72 -0.81 -2.76
N THR A 80 -4.56 -0.45 -2.20
CA THR A 80 -3.78 -1.38 -1.39
C THR A 80 -4.34 -1.40 0.03
N ARG A 81 -5.11 -2.44 0.34
CA ARG A 81 -5.46 -2.76 1.72
C ARG A 81 -4.38 -3.63 2.32
N MET A 82 -3.74 -3.17 3.40
CA MET A 82 -2.88 -4.03 4.20
C MET A 82 -3.63 -5.33 4.54
N ALA A 83 -3.00 -6.48 4.29
CA ALA A 83 -3.54 -7.83 4.54
C ALA A 83 -4.08 -8.04 5.97
N SER A 84 -3.66 -7.20 6.91
CA SER A 84 -4.19 -7.12 8.26
C SER A 84 -4.41 -5.65 8.62
N PRO A 85 -5.61 -5.08 8.39
CA PRO A 85 -5.97 -3.81 9.00
C PRO A 85 -6.12 -4.07 10.50
N ARG A 86 -5.00 -4.04 11.24
CA ARG A 86 -5.05 -4.14 12.69
C ARG A 86 -5.70 -2.86 13.19
N THR A 87 -6.79 -3.02 13.94
CA THR A 87 -7.35 -1.95 14.75
C THR A 87 -6.25 -1.51 15.72
N ILE A 88 -5.68 -0.33 15.50
CA ILE A 88 -4.72 0.25 16.43
C ILE A 88 -5.54 1.09 17.40
N GLY A 89 -5.71 0.57 18.62
CA GLY A 89 -6.43 1.25 19.70
C GLY A 89 -6.64 0.33 20.90
N ARG A 90 -6.47 0.88 22.11
CA ARG A 90 -6.83 0.19 23.37
C ARG A 90 -8.37 0.16 23.54
N PRO A 91 -8.91 -0.83 24.27
CA PRO A 91 -10.29 -0.74 24.78
C PRO A 91 -10.45 0.58 25.55
N GLY A 92 -11.42 1.41 25.17
CA GLY A 92 -11.67 2.73 25.77
C GLY A 92 -11.03 3.95 25.08
N GLY A 93 -10.27 3.76 23.99
CA GLY A 93 -9.70 4.87 23.19
C GLY A 93 -10.23 4.96 21.76
N MET A 94 -9.97 6.09 21.09
CA MET A 94 -10.34 6.32 19.69
C MET A 94 -9.68 5.26 18.79
N ARG A 95 -10.51 4.41 18.18
CA ARG A 95 -10.07 3.33 17.27
C ARG A 95 -9.72 3.96 15.93
N VAL A 96 -8.43 4.04 15.60
CA VAL A 96 -7.99 4.49 14.28
C VAL A 96 -7.82 3.25 13.40
N ARG A 97 -8.65 3.14 12.38
CA ARG A 97 -8.47 2.15 11.31
C ARG A 97 -7.45 2.75 10.34
N ALA A 98 -6.28 2.13 10.21
CA ALA A 98 -5.39 2.43 9.11
C ALA A 98 -6.17 2.22 7.80
N GLY A 99 -6.43 3.31 7.07
CA GLY A 99 -7.20 3.31 5.83
C GLY A 99 -6.50 2.54 4.72
N ALA A 100 -7.24 2.20 3.68
CA ALA A 100 -6.63 1.73 2.44
C ALA A 100 -5.71 2.82 1.89
N MET A 101 -4.50 2.45 1.46
CA MET A 101 -3.66 3.36 0.69
C MET A 101 -4.18 3.37 -0.74
N HIS A 102 -4.37 4.58 -1.26
CA HIS A 102 -4.80 4.81 -2.62
C HIS A 102 -3.59 5.33 -3.39
N SER A 103 -3.24 4.64 -4.46
CA SER A 103 -2.11 5.03 -5.31
C SER A 103 -2.42 4.66 -6.76
N LEU A 104 -1.97 5.47 -7.71
CA LEU A 104 -2.09 5.12 -9.12
C LEU A 104 -1.24 3.87 -9.43
N GLY A 105 -1.77 3.00 -10.28
CA GLY A 105 -1.09 1.78 -10.68
C GLY A 105 -1.67 1.17 -11.94
N LEU A 106 -1.16 0.00 -12.30
CA LEU A 106 -1.62 -0.76 -13.46
C LEU A 106 -2.74 -1.71 -13.04
N ILE A 107 -3.80 -1.76 -13.84
CA ILE A 107 -4.95 -2.65 -13.62
C ILE A 107 -5.16 -3.46 -14.91
N GLY A 108 -5.40 -4.76 -14.78
CA GLY A 108 -5.63 -5.64 -15.93
C GLY A 108 -5.97 -7.06 -15.54
N TRP A 109 -6.01 -7.96 -16.52
CA TRP A 109 -6.32 -9.38 -16.32
C TRP A 109 -5.05 -10.20 -16.20
N GLY A 110 -4.75 -10.70 -15.01
CA GLY A 110 -3.42 -11.20 -14.70
C GLY A 110 -3.41 -12.54 -13.98
N GLU A 111 -2.19 -12.98 -13.68
CA GLU A 111 -1.97 -14.11 -12.79
C GLU A 111 -1.73 -13.60 -11.38
N ARG A 112 -2.22 -14.35 -10.40
CA ARG A 112 -2.06 -14.05 -8.99
C ARG A 112 -1.74 -15.32 -8.21
N ALA A 113 -0.54 -15.38 -7.64
CA ALA A 113 -0.16 -16.41 -6.69
C ALA A 113 -0.28 -15.84 -5.27
N VAL A 114 -0.98 -16.56 -4.41
CA VAL A 114 -1.26 -16.15 -3.04
C VAL A 114 -0.59 -17.17 -2.11
N PRO A 115 0.08 -16.74 -1.03
CA PRO A 115 0.71 -17.67 -0.11
C PRO A 115 -0.32 -18.61 0.52
N GLN A 116 0.08 -19.85 0.83
CA GLN A 116 -0.83 -20.88 1.34
C GLN A 116 -1.55 -20.46 2.63
N ARG A 117 -0.90 -19.65 3.46
CA ARG A 117 -1.43 -19.16 4.74
C ARG A 117 -1.83 -17.69 4.63
N ILE A 118 -3.03 -17.44 4.12
CA ILE A 118 -3.68 -16.13 4.19
C ILE A 118 -4.89 -16.12 5.14
N PRO A 119 -5.20 -14.99 5.79
CA PRO A 119 -6.40 -14.84 6.61
C PRO A 119 -7.68 -15.12 5.80
N ALA A 120 -8.68 -15.74 6.42
CA ALA A 120 -9.95 -16.11 5.77
C ALA A 120 -10.65 -14.90 5.10
N ARG A 121 -10.61 -13.74 5.76
CA ARG A 121 -11.16 -12.48 5.21
C ARG A 121 -10.46 -12.06 3.91
N MET A 122 -9.15 -12.25 3.82
CA MET A 122 -8.39 -11.94 2.61
C MET A 122 -8.76 -12.91 1.49
N ARG A 123 -8.94 -14.20 1.81
CA ARG A 123 -9.38 -15.21 0.85
C ARG A 123 -10.75 -14.88 0.25
N GLN A 124 -11.71 -14.49 1.09
CA GLN A 124 -13.03 -14.05 0.65
C GLN A 124 -12.95 -12.84 -0.27
N GLN A 125 -12.11 -11.86 0.05
CA GLN A 125 -11.91 -10.69 -0.81
C GLN A 125 -11.30 -11.06 -2.16
N LEU A 126 -10.29 -11.92 -2.17
CA LEU A 126 -9.65 -12.38 -3.40
C LEU A 126 -10.61 -13.18 -4.29
N ALA A 127 -11.55 -13.92 -3.69
CA ALA A 127 -12.61 -14.65 -4.40
C ALA A 127 -13.71 -13.74 -4.96
N ALA A 128 -13.88 -12.54 -4.41
CA ALA A 128 -14.85 -11.54 -4.89
C ALA A 128 -14.28 -10.65 -6.01
N VAL A 129 -13.01 -10.83 -6.38
CA VAL A 129 -12.38 -10.06 -7.46
C VAL A 129 -12.99 -10.47 -8.80
N PRO A 130 -13.29 -9.51 -9.70
CA PRO A 130 -13.77 -9.81 -11.04
C PRO A 130 -12.85 -10.78 -11.78
N VAL A 131 -13.45 -11.57 -12.66
CA VAL A 131 -12.73 -12.53 -13.52
C VAL A 131 -13.08 -12.22 -14.96
N ASP A 132 -12.08 -12.21 -15.83
CA ASP A 132 -12.29 -12.09 -17.27
C ASP A 132 -13.10 -13.29 -17.77
N GLN A 133 -14.26 -13.03 -18.38
CA GLN A 133 -15.13 -14.08 -18.90
C GLN A 133 -14.48 -14.86 -20.05
N ARG A 134 -13.52 -14.25 -20.76
CA ARG A 134 -12.85 -14.89 -21.89
C ARG A 134 -11.71 -15.80 -21.45
N THR A 135 -10.89 -15.37 -20.49
CA THR A 135 -9.65 -16.08 -20.11
C THR A 135 -9.71 -16.75 -18.74
N GLY A 136 -10.73 -16.46 -17.93
CA GLY A 136 -10.81 -16.92 -16.55
C GLY A 136 -9.78 -16.28 -15.60
N ARG A 137 -9.03 -15.27 -16.07
CA ARG A 137 -8.01 -14.59 -15.26
C ARG A 137 -8.64 -13.56 -14.33
N PRO A 138 -8.21 -13.47 -13.06
CA PRO A 138 -8.70 -12.45 -12.15
C PRO A 138 -8.20 -11.05 -12.56
N GLU A 139 -8.93 -10.02 -12.17
CA GLU A 139 -8.42 -8.65 -12.20
C GLU A 139 -7.27 -8.53 -11.19
N VAL A 140 -6.13 -8.04 -11.66
CA VAL A 140 -4.92 -7.84 -10.87
C VAL A 140 -4.52 -6.38 -10.97
N SER A 141 -4.08 -5.84 -9.84
CA SER A 141 -3.61 -4.47 -9.74
C SER A 141 -2.21 -4.41 -9.15
N ILE A 142 -1.34 -3.61 -9.77
CA ILE A 142 0.05 -3.38 -9.36
C ILE A 142 0.19 -1.88 -8.99
N PRO A 143 0.29 -1.54 -7.69
CA PRO A 143 0.28 -0.18 -7.18
C PRO A 143 1.65 0.50 -7.35
N LEU A 144 1.97 0.96 -8.55
CA LEU A 144 3.26 1.61 -8.84
C LEU A 144 3.48 2.88 -7.98
N GLY A 145 2.42 3.66 -7.77
CA GLY A 145 2.44 4.88 -6.96
C GLY A 145 2.70 4.67 -5.46
N ALA A 146 2.58 3.44 -4.98
CA ALA A 146 2.96 3.10 -3.61
C ALA A 146 4.49 3.00 -3.44
N ILE A 147 5.22 2.79 -4.54
CA ILE A 147 6.70 2.75 -4.58
C ILE A 147 7.25 4.11 -4.99
N ASP A 148 6.76 4.66 -6.10
CA ASP A 148 7.15 5.97 -6.60
C ASP A 148 5.89 6.77 -6.96
N PRO A 149 5.49 7.78 -6.14
CA PRO A 149 4.35 8.62 -6.44
C PRO A 149 4.42 9.34 -7.79
N ALA A 150 5.63 9.57 -8.33
CA ALA A 150 5.88 10.22 -9.61
C ALA A 150 6.24 9.23 -10.73
N TRP A 151 5.95 7.93 -10.56
CA TRP A 151 6.40 6.86 -11.46
C TRP A 151 6.09 7.10 -12.94
N GLN A 152 4.98 7.79 -13.25
CA GLN A 152 4.55 8.11 -14.60
C GLN A 152 5.58 8.95 -15.37
N ASN A 153 6.37 9.77 -14.67
CA ASN A 153 7.40 10.64 -15.24
C ASN A 153 8.81 10.04 -15.13
N GLY A 154 8.95 8.84 -14.56
CA GLY A 154 10.21 8.16 -14.33
C GLY A 154 10.41 6.93 -15.22
N ASP A 155 11.39 6.11 -14.85
CA ASP A 155 11.75 4.90 -15.61
C ASP A 155 10.59 3.91 -15.73
N MET A 156 9.77 3.78 -14.69
CA MET A 156 8.57 2.93 -14.73
C MET A 156 7.57 3.44 -15.78
N GLY A 157 7.34 4.75 -15.83
CA GLY A 157 6.53 5.42 -16.84
C GLY A 157 7.08 5.21 -18.24
N ASN A 158 8.41 5.28 -18.42
CA ASN A 158 9.06 5.00 -19.70
C ASN A 158 8.83 3.55 -20.18
N TRP A 159 8.83 2.57 -19.27
CA TRP A 159 8.47 1.19 -19.59
C TRP A 159 7.01 1.08 -20.03
N VAL A 160 6.09 1.68 -19.28
CA VAL A 160 4.66 1.67 -19.64
C VAL A 160 4.43 2.36 -20.98
N ALA A 161 5.02 3.53 -21.20
CA ALA A 161 4.91 4.26 -22.47
C ALA A 161 5.47 3.47 -23.66
N ARG A 162 6.53 2.67 -23.45
CA ARG A 162 7.15 1.85 -24.51
C ARG A 162 6.23 0.71 -24.98
N TYR A 163 5.56 0.02 -24.05
CA TYR A 163 4.77 -1.17 -24.37
C TYR A 163 3.27 -0.90 -24.45
N ARG A 164 2.79 0.15 -23.80
CA ARG A 164 1.39 0.59 -23.69
C ARG A 164 1.28 2.11 -23.74
N PRO A 165 1.69 2.74 -24.86
CA PRO A 165 1.61 4.20 -25.01
C PRO A 165 0.19 4.74 -24.89
N ASP A 166 -0.81 3.93 -25.28
CA ASP A 166 -2.23 4.23 -25.16
C ASP A 166 -2.65 4.53 -23.71
N LEU A 167 -2.03 3.88 -22.73
CA LEU A 167 -2.36 4.06 -21.31
C LEU A 167 -1.82 5.36 -20.72
N MET A 168 -0.85 5.99 -21.36
CA MET A 168 -0.22 7.23 -20.88
C MET A 168 -0.91 8.48 -21.43
N GLN A 169 -1.83 8.32 -22.39
CA GLN A 169 -2.50 9.45 -23.05
C GLN A 169 -3.81 9.86 -22.38
N VAL A 170 -4.32 9.08 -21.43
CA VAL A 170 -5.65 9.26 -20.82
C VAL A 170 -5.61 10.18 -19.57
N GLY A 171 -4.55 10.99 -19.41
CA GLY A 171 -4.32 11.80 -18.21
C GLY A 171 -3.80 13.22 -18.45
N ALA A 172 -4.04 13.80 -19.63
CA ALA A 172 -3.83 15.22 -19.90
C ALA A 172 -5.17 15.97 -19.93
#